data_AF-A0A183C729-F1
#
_entry.id   AF-A0A183C729-F1
#
_cell.length_a   1.000
_cell.length_b   1.000
_cell.length_c   1.000
_cell.angle_alpha   90.00
_cell.angle_beta   90.00
_cell.angle_gamma   90.00
#
_symmetry.space_group_name_H-M   'P 1'
#
loop_
_entity.id
_entity.type
_entity.pdbx_description
1 polymer ?
#
loop_
_entity_poly.entity_id
_entity_poly.type
_entity_poly.pdbx_seq_one_letter_code
_entity_poly.pdbx_strand_id
1 'polypeptide(L)'
;MSSNVCYNCNEAGHISRDCPQPRGGGGGGSRDNAQMLPQPDIDLNVSAYPEVNNGLVEAIDALESRMPLAFQDQHEVLKMQTEMLQLEVNYKELYKKIHEQSVMRHNLEKSVNKNIEDMQKGAVVAQKLVKAKSAYEEMLTKAEQLLVKAEKRKMAN
;
A
#
# COMPACT_ATOMS: atom_id res chain seq x y z
N MET A 1 -14.95 -20.87 -37.44
CA MET A 1 -15.67 -22.03 -38.02
C MET A 1 -15.79 -23.08 -36.93
N SER A 2 -17.01 -23.36 -36.48
CA SER A 2 -17.28 -24.30 -35.39
C SER A 2 -17.09 -25.73 -35.89
N SER A 3 -15.98 -26.36 -35.48
CA SER A 3 -15.68 -27.76 -35.77
C SER A 3 -16.59 -28.67 -34.92
N ASN A 4 -17.72 -29.11 -35.50
CA ASN A 4 -18.54 -30.16 -34.89
C ASN A 4 -17.82 -31.50 -35.03
N VAL A 5 -16.96 -31.81 -34.06
CA VAL A 5 -16.35 -33.12 -33.86
C VAL A 5 -17.22 -33.91 -32.90
N CYS A 6 -17.53 -35.15 -33.26
CA CYS A 6 -18.37 -36.05 -32.50
C CYS A 6 -17.64 -36.57 -31.26
N TYR A 7 -18.20 -36.40 -30.07
CA TYR A 7 -17.59 -36.92 -28.83
C TYR A 7 -17.79 -38.44 -28.63
N ASN A 8 -18.54 -39.13 -29.51
CA ASN A 8 -18.69 -40.58 -29.46
C ASN A 8 -17.58 -41.30 -30.26
N CYS A 9 -17.23 -40.80 -31.44
CA CYS A 9 -16.25 -41.43 -32.34
C CYS A 9 -15.04 -40.56 -32.71
N ASN A 10 -15.02 -39.29 -32.31
CA ASN A 10 -13.98 -38.29 -32.61
C ASN A 10 -13.83 -37.91 -34.10
N GLU A 11 -14.84 -38.19 -34.94
CA GLU A 11 -14.87 -37.77 -36.34
C GLU A 11 -15.55 -36.40 -36.51
N ALA A 12 -15.12 -35.64 -37.52
CA ALA A 12 -15.68 -34.31 -37.83
C ALA A 12 -16.90 -34.41 -38.77
N GLY A 13 -17.81 -33.44 -38.68
CA GLY A 13 -18.97 -33.30 -39.58
C GLY A 13 -20.32 -33.63 -38.94
N HIS A 14 -20.32 -34.17 -37.72
CA HIS A 14 -21.52 -34.42 -36.91
C HIS A 14 -21.20 -34.31 -35.40
N ILE A 15 -22.22 -34.17 -34.56
CA ILE A 15 -22.08 -34.20 -33.08
C ILE A 15 -22.55 -35.56 -32.53
N SER A 16 -22.24 -35.90 -31.29
CA SER A 16 -22.59 -37.21 -30.67
C SER A 16 -24.05 -37.61 -30.75
N ARG A 17 -24.96 -36.63 -30.96
CA ARG A 17 -26.38 -36.91 -31.13
C ARG A 17 -26.73 -37.57 -32.45
N ASP A 18 -25.99 -37.24 -33.50
CA ASP A 18 -26.21 -37.67 -34.89
C ASP A 18 -25.14 -38.68 -35.35
N CYS A 19 -24.43 -39.30 -34.40
CA CYS A 19 -23.40 -40.29 -34.69
C CYS A 19 -24.03 -41.56 -35.28
N PRO A 20 -23.59 -42.04 -36.45
CA PRO A 20 -24.11 -43.26 -37.05
C PRO A 20 -23.62 -44.53 -36.33
N GLN A 21 -22.60 -44.41 -35.47
CA GLN A 21 -22.12 -45.50 -34.62
C GLN A 21 -23.03 -45.67 -33.40
N PRO A 22 -23.28 -46.91 -32.93
CA PRO A 22 -24.01 -47.12 -31.69
C PRO A 22 -23.32 -46.36 -30.56
N ARG A 23 -24.10 -45.60 -29.78
CA ARG A 23 -23.56 -44.93 -28.59
C ARG A 23 -23.04 -45.99 -27.64
N GLY A 24 -21.77 -45.90 -27.25
CA GLY A 24 -21.16 -46.80 -26.27
C GLY A 24 -22.03 -46.84 -25.01
N GLY A 25 -22.68 -47.99 -24.78
CA GLY A 25 -23.67 -48.16 -23.73
C GLY A 25 -23.06 -48.00 -22.34
N GLY A 26 -23.68 -47.16 -21.52
CA GLY A 26 -23.35 -46.98 -20.11
C GLY A 26 -24.39 -46.13 -19.41
N GLY A 27 -25.63 -46.62 -19.36
CA GLY A 27 -26.76 -45.99 -18.68
C GLY A 27 -26.52 -45.82 -17.18
N GLY A 28 -27.18 -44.81 -16.61
CA GLY A 28 -26.97 -44.38 -15.23
C GLY A 28 -27.59 -45.29 -14.16
N GLY A 29 -27.24 -44.94 -12.91
CA GLY A 29 -28.04 -45.21 -11.71
C GLY A 29 -27.86 -46.59 -11.06
N SER A 30 -26.91 -46.69 -10.15
CA SER A 30 -27.02 -47.57 -8.97
C SER A 30 -26.21 -46.93 -7.83
N ARG A 31 -26.92 -46.37 -6.85
CA ARG A 31 -26.43 -46.35 -5.47
C ARG A 31 -26.39 -47.81 -5.07
N ASP A 32 -25.20 -48.32 -4.72
CA ASP A 32 -24.97 -49.26 -3.63
C ASP A 32 -23.51 -49.73 -3.67
N ASN A 33 -22.80 -49.38 -2.60
CA ASN A 33 -21.58 -50.02 -2.11
C ASN A 33 -20.29 -49.94 -2.95
N ALA A 34 -19.76 -48.72 -3.16
CA ALA A 34 -18.31 -48.56 -3.16
C ALA A 34 -17.84 -48.61 -1.70
N GLN A 35 -17.36 -49.78 -1.28
CA GLN A 35 -16.50 -49.87 -0.10
C GLN A 35 -15.27 -48.99 -0.40
N MET A 36 -15.36 -47.69 -0.10
CA MET A 36 -14.19 -46.85 -0.01
C MET A 36 -13.35 -47.50 1.09
N LEU A 37 -12.20 -48.07 0.71
CA LEU A 37 -11.18 -48.30 1.71
C LEU A 37 -11.00 -46.96 2.43
N PRO A 38 -11.02 -46.92 3.78
CA PRO A 38 -10.74 -45.70 4.50
C PRO A 38 -9.41 -45.17 3.94
N GLN A 39 -9.43 -43.95 3.41
CA GLN A 39 -8.20 -43.25 3.10
C GLN A 39 -7.37 -43.30 4.39
N PRO A 40 -6.10 -43.77 4.35
CA PRO A 40 -5.28 -43.71 5.55
C PRO A 40 -5.27 -42.24 6.00
N ASP A 41 -5.51 -42.00 7.28
CA ASP A 41 -5.35 -40.68 7.87
C ASP A 41 -3.86 -40.31 7.77
N ILE A 42 -3.45 -39.73 6.63
CA ILE A 42 -2.09 -39.23 6.42
C ILE A 42 -1.96 -38.01 7.32
N ASP A 43 -1.36 -38.19 8.48
CA ASP A 43 -0.96 -37.08 9.33
C ASP A 43 0.15 -36.31 8.60
N LEU A 44 -0.24 -35.22 7.91
CA LEU A 44 0.65 -34.29 7.22
C LEU A 44 1.49 -33.44 8.19
N ASN A 45 1.51 -33.78 9.49
CA ASN A 45 2.44 -33.18 10.43
C ASN A 45 3.88 -33.60 10.08
N VAL A 46 4.49 -32.80 9.19
CA VAL A 46 5.87 -32.95 8.70
C VAL A 46 6.87 -33.05 9.87
N SER A 47 6.57 -32.50 11.05
CA SER A 47 7.43 -32.62 12.24
C SER A 47 7.46 -34.02 12.87
N ALA A 48 6.52 -34.91 12.53
CA ALA A 48 6.45 -36.27 13.06
C ALA A 48 7.42 -37.25 12.37
N TYR A 49 8.03 -36.84 11.25
CA TYR A 49 8.94 -37.68 10.44
C TYR A 49 10.32 -37.03 10.31
N PRO A 50 11.09 -36.92 11.40
CA PRO A 50 12.40 -36.29 11.40
C PRO A 50 13.38 -37.02 10.48
N GLU A 51 13.31 -38.34 10.31
CA GLU A 51 14.22 -39.05 9.41
C GLU A 51 14.00 -38.68 7.93
N VAL A 52 12.74 -38.48 7.52
CA VAL A 52 12.41 -38.06 6.15
C VAL A 52 12.86 -36.63 5.92
N ASN A 53 12.64 -35.73 6.88
CA ASN A 53 13.08 -34.34 6.76
C ASN A 53 14.60 -34.21 6.77
N ASN A 54 15.27 -34.94 7.67
CA ASN A 54 16.73 -34.95 7.73
C ASN A 54 17.30 -35.54 6.45
N GLY A 55 16.73 -36.63 5.93
CA GLY A 55 17.14 -37.20 4.65
C GLY A 55 16.90 -36.27 3.45
N LEU A 56 15.85 -35.44 3.49
CA LEU A 56 15.60 -34.41 2.47
C LEU A 56 16.66 -33.30 2.55
N VAL A 57 16.96 -32.82 3.75
CA VAL A 57 17.99 -31.79 3.99
C VAL A 57 19.36 -32.30 3.57
N GLU A 58 19.72 -33.53 3.96
CA GLU A 58 20.96 -34.18 3.54
C GLU A 58 21.03 -34.39 2.02
N ALA A 59 19.90 -34.71 1.37
CA ALA A 59 19.84 -34.83 -0.09
C ALA A 59 20.01 -33.47 -0.80
N ILE A 60 19.45 -32.40 -0.24
CA ILE A 60 19.64 -31.03 -0.73
C ILE A 60 21.09 -30.62 -0.57
N ASP A 61 21.69 -30.80 0.61
CA ASP A 61 23.09 -30.51 0.90
C ASP A 61 24.04 -31.34 0.00
N ALA A 62 23.69 -32.60 -0.28
CA ALA A 62 24.43 -33.48 -1.20
C ALA A 62 24.33 -33.03 -2.67
N LEU A 63 23.21 -32.43 -3.07
CA LEU A 63 23.04 -31.87 -4.42
C LEU A 63 23.78 -30.54 -4.57
N GLU A 64 23.73 -29.68 -3.54
CA GLU A 64 24.46 -28.41 -3.51
C GLU A 64 25.98 -28.62 -3.49
N SER A 65 26.46 -29.65 -2.77
CA SER A 65 27.88 -30.03 -2.74
C SER A 65 28.37 -30.76 -3.99
N ARG A 66 27.46 -31.33 -4.80
CA ARG A 66 27.75 -31.94 -6.12
C ARG A 66 27.63 -30.95 -7.28
N MET A 67 27.22 -29.72 -7.01
CA MET A 67 27.15 -28.68 -8.03
C MET A 67 28.58 -28.38 -8.52
N PRO A 68 28.86 -28.49 -9.83
CA PRO A 68 30.21 -28.19 -10.33
C PRO A 68 30.59 -26.74 -10.00
N LEU A 69 31.86 -26.47 -9.69
CA LEU A 69 32.36 -25.11 -9.41
C LEU A 69 31.90 -24.09 -10.48
N ALA A 70 31.84 -24.50 -11.75
CA ALA A 70 31.35 -23.67 -12.85
C ALA A 70 29.86 -23.25 -12.72
N PHE A 71 29.02 -24.08 -12.09
CA PHE A 71 27.62 -23.75 -11.80
C PHE A 71 27.47 -22.91 -10.53
N GLN A 72 28.36 -23.07 -9.55
CA GLN A 72 28.41 -22.18 -8.38
C GLN A 72 28.78 -20.75 -8.79
N ASP A 73 29.76 -20.59 -9.69
CA ASP A 73 30.11 -19.28 -10.27
C ASP A 73 28.94 -18.65 -11.03
N GLN A 74 28.18 -19.43 -11.80
CA GLN A 74 26.98 -18.95 -12.49
C GLN A 74 25.85 -18.56 -11.53
N HIS A 75 25.67 -19.31 -10.44
CA HIS A 75 24.68 -19.00 -9.41
C HIS A 75 25.00 -17.67 -8.70
N GLU A 76 26.27 -17.43 -8.35
CA GLU A 76 26.71 -16.16 -7.77
C GLU A 76 26.56 -14.99 -8.77
N VAL A 77 26.89 -15.19 -10.05
CA VAL A 77 26.67 -14.17 -11.09
C VAL A 77 25.19 -13.83 -11.24
N LEU A 78 24.29 -14.83 -11.23
CA LEU A 78 22.86 -14.61 -11.34
C LEU A 78 22.27 -13.92 -10.10
N LYS A 79 22.78 -14.26 -8.92
CA LYS A 79 22.45 -13.58 -7.66
C LYS A 79 22.85 -12.11 -7.71
N MET A 80 24.08 -11.81 -8.11
CA MET A 80 24.55 -10.45 -8.30
C MET A 80 23.71 -9.67 -9.34
N GLN A 81 23.33 -10.31 -10.45
CA GLN A 81 22.45 -9.71 -11.45
C GLN A 81 21.05 -9.41 -10.90
N THR A 82 20.52 -10.30 -10.07
CA THR A 82 19.20 -10.12 -9.43
C THR A 82 19.25 -8.97 -8.43
N GLU A 83 20.30 -8.89 -7.61
CA GLU A 83 20.51 -7.79 -6.67
C GLU A 83 20.68 -6.44 -7.40
N MET A 84 21.42 -6.42 -8.51
CA MET A 84 21.56 -5.25 -9.37
C MET A 84 20.21 -4.78 -9.94
N LEU A 85 19.37 -5.70 -10.42
CA LEU A 85 18.04 -5.36 -10.93
C LEU A 85 17.11 -4.87 -9.83
N GLN A 86 17.17 -5.46 -8.63
CA GLN A 86 16.43 -4.98 -7.47
C GLN A 86 16.84 -3.55 -7.08
N LEU A 87 18.14 -3.25 -7.12
CA LEU A 87 18.66 -1.90 -6.92
C LEU A 87 18.11 -0.90 -7.95
N GLU A 88 18.03 -1.27 -9.22
CA GLU A 88 17.42 -0.41 -10.26
C GLU A 88 15.94 -0.13 -10.02
N VAL A 89 15.16 -1.14 -9.61
CA VAL A 89 13.74 -0.97 -9.26
C VAL A 89 13.58 -0.06 -8.06
N ASN A 90 14.36 -0.30 -6.99
CA ASN A 90 14.36 0.51 -5.78
C ASN A 90 14.73 1.97 -6.07
N TYR A 91 15.72 2.20 -6.94
CA TYR A 91 16.11 3.53 -7.38
C TYR A 91 14.97 4.25 -8.09
N LYS A 92 14.30 3.61 -9.05
CA LYS A 92 13.13 4.19 -9.75
C LYS A 92 12.00 4.56 -8.78
N GLU A 93 11.72 3.69 -7.81
CA GLU A 93 10.70 3.95 -6.80
C GLU A 93 11.08 5.11 -5.86
N LEU A 94 12.36 5.21 -5.49
CA LEU A 94 12.88 6.32 -4.70
C LEU A 94 12.71 7.66 -5.43
N TYR A 95 13.01 7.72 -6.73
CA TYR A 95 12.81 8.92 -7.55
C TYR A 95 11.34 9.37 -7.58
N LYS A 96 10.41 8.42 -7.69
CA LYS A 96 8.97 8.71 -7.64
C LYS A 96 8.57 9.30 -6.28
N LYS A 97 9.04 8.69 -5.18
CA LYS A 97 8.79 9.20 -3.81
C LYS A 97 9.35 10.61 -3.60
N ILE A 98 10.57 10.87 -4.08
CA ILE A 98 11.19 12.20 -4.00
C ILE A 98 10.35 13.23 -4.77
N HIS A 99 9.87 12.88 -5.97
CA HIS A 99 9.02 13.77 -6.77
C HIS A 99 7.69 14.08 -6.08
N GLU A 100 6.98 13.06 -5.59
CA GLU A 100 5.73 13.22 -4.84
C GLU A 100 5.93 14.07 -3.58
N GLN A 101 7.01 13.83 -2.83
CA GLN A 101 7.36 14.62 -1.66
C GLN A 101 7.69 16.07 -2.03
N SER A 102 8.35 16.32 -3.16
CA SER A 102 8.60 17.67 -3.68
C SER A 102 7.30 18.43 -3.96
N VAL A 103 6.33 17.77 -4.62
CA VAL A 103 5.01 18.36 -4.91
C VAL A 103 4.25 18.66 -3.62
N MET A 104 4.22 17.72 -2.66
CA MET A 104 3.59 17.94 -1.37
C MET A 104 4.22 19.12 -0.62
N ARG A 105 5.56 19.21 -0.61
CA ARG A 105 6.30 20.30 0.02
C ARG A 105 5.93 21.65 -0.58
N HIS A 106 5.87 21.75 -1.91
CA HIS A 106 5.49 22.98 -2.61
C HIS A 106 4.07 23.44 -2.25
N ASN A 107 3.12 22.50 -2.17
CA ASN A 107 1.75 22.81 -1.78
C ASN A 107 1.67 23.29 -0.33
N LEU A 108 2.41 22.63 0.58
CA LEU A 108 2.49 23.03 1.98
C LEU A 108 3.11 24.43 2.11
N GLU A 109 4.19 24.70 1.39
CA GLU A 109 4.86 26.00 1.38
C GLU A 109 3.91 27.12 0.94
N LYS A 110 3.14 26.90 -0.14
CA LYS A 110 2.09 27.86 -0.55
C LYS A 110 1.06 28.11 0.55
N SER A 111 0.60 27.06 1.22
CA SER A 111 -0.36 27.20 2.32
C SER A 111 0.24 27.97 3.51
N VAL A 112 1.48 27.67 3.87
CA VAL A 112 2.20 28.36 4.96
C VAL A 112 2.38 29.84 4.62
N ASN A 113 2.81 30.16 3.40
CA ASN A 113 3.02 31.54 2.98
C ASN A 113 1.73 32.36 3.01
N LYS A 114 0.62 31.78 2.53
CA LYS A 114 -0.70 32.44 2.63
C LYS A 114 -1.09 32.71 4.08
N ASN A 115 -0.89 31.74 4.98
CA ASN A 115 -1.18 31.91 6.41
C ASN A 115 -0.30 33.00 7.04
N ILE A 116 0.97 33.09 6.65
CA ILE A 116 1.88 34.15 7.10
C ILE A 116 1.37 35.52 6.64
N GLU A 117 0.96 35.66 5.38
CA GLU A 117 0.41 36.92 4.87
C GLU A 117 -0.85 37.35 5.64
N ASP A 118 -1.75 36.41 5.92
CA ASP A 118 -2.99 36.71 6.66
C ASP A 118 -2.70 37.07 8.13
N MET A 119 -1.73 36.40 8.76
CA MET A 119 -1.24 36.76 10.09
C MET A 119 -0.61 38.16 10.11
N GLN A 120 0.18 38.52 9.09
CA GLN A 120 0.78 39.85 8.97
C GLN A 120 -0.28 40.94 8.83
N LYS A 121 -1.33 40.71 8.04
CA LYS A 121 -2.48 41.63 7.95
C LYS A 121 -3.15 41.80 9.32
N GLY A 122 -3.35 40.70 10.05
CA GLY A 122 -3.87 40.72 11.42
C GLY A 122 -2.99 41.52 12.37
N ALA A 123 -1.67 41.37 12.29
CA ALA A 123 -0.71 42.12 13.11
C ALA A 123 -0.80 43.63 12.87
N VAL A 124 -0.99 44.08 11.62
CA VAL A 124 -1.18 45.51 11.30
C VAL A 124 -2.45 46.07 11.95
N VAL A 125 -3.55 45.31 11.92
CA VAL A 125 -4.80 45.71 12.58
C VAL A 125 -4.61 45.79 14.09
N ALA A 126 -3.96 44.79 14.69
CA ALA A 126 -3.65 44.79 16.12
C ALA A 126 -2.80 46.01 16.53
N GLN A 127 -1.77 46.36 15.74
CA GLN A 127 -0.96 47.56 15.97
C GLN A 127 -1.79 48.85 15.89
N LYS A 128 -2.72 48.95 14.94
CA LYS A 128 -3.63 50.11 14.84
C LYS A 128 -4.53 50.19 16.07
N LEU A 129 -5.06 49.07 16.55
CA LEU A 129 -5.90 49.02 17.76
C LEU A 129 -5.12 49.43 19.01
N VAL A 130 -3.87 48.99 19.15
CA VAL A 130 -3.01 49.40 20.27
C VAL A 130 -2.78 50.92 20.27
N LYS A 131 -2.50 51.52 19.11
CA LYS A 131 -2.35 52.98 18.99
C LYS A 131 -3.65 53.74 19.27
N ALA A 132 -4.78 53.23 18.80
CA ALA A 132 -6.08 53.83 19.08
C ALA A 132 -6.40 53.77 20.57
N LYS A 133 -6.10 52.65 21.23
CA LYS A 133 -6.27 52.47 22.67
C LYS A 133 -5.43 53.47 23.46
N SER A 134 -4.15 53.62 23.14
CA SER A 134 -3.28 54.58 23.84
C SER A 134 -3.77 56.02 23.67
N ALA A 135 -4.22 56.40 22.47
CA ALA A 135 -4.79 57.73 22.23
C ALA A 135 -6.09 57.98 23.02
N TYR A 136 -6.93 56.95 23.17
CA TYR A 136 -8.14 57.03 23.99
C TYR A 136 -7.81 57.19 25.48
N GLU A 137 -6.86 56.41 25.99
CA GLU A 137 -6.40 56.51 27.38
C GLU A 137 -5.85 57.91 27.68
N GLU A 138 -5.05 58.50 26.78
CA GLU A 138 -4.58 59.89 26.92
C GLU A 138 -5.72 60.91 26.96
N MET A 139 -6.74 60.75 26.12
CA MET A 139 -7.92 61.62 26.13
C MET A 139 -8.70 61.50 27.44
N LEU A 140 -8.83 60.28 27.96
CA LEU A 140 -9.51 60.01 29.23
C LEU A 140 -8.79 60.71 30.38
N THR A 141 -7.46 60.56 30.47
CA THR A 141 -6.64 61.23 31.49
C THR A 141 -6.76 62.76 31.40
N LYS A 142 -6.78 63.33 30.19
CA LYS A 142 -6.98 64.78 30.01
C LYS A 142 -8.37 65.22 30.47
N ALA A 143 -9.41 64.45 30.16
CA ALA A 143 -10.78 64.74 30.59
C ALA A 143 -10.89 64.72 32.13
N GLU A 144 -10.32 63.71 32.78
CA GLU A 144 -10.26 63.61 34.25
C GLU A 144 -9.57 64.83 34.88
N GLN A 145 -8.42 65.24 34.33
CA GLN A 145 -7.71 66.43 34.81
C GLN A 145 -8.54 67.71 34.68
N LEU A 146 -9.33 67.85 33.62
CA LEU A 146 -10.21 69.01 33.43
C LEU A 146 -11.38 69.00 34.41
N LEU A 147 -11.97 67.84 34.70
CA LEU A 147 -13.02 67.69 35.71
C LEU A 147 -12.52 68.10 37.09
N VAL A 148 -11.36 67.58 37.52
CA VAL A 148 -10.75 67.95 38.80
C VAL A 148 -10.48 69.46 38.89
N LYS A 149 -10.01 70.07 37.79
CA LYS A 149 -9.80 71.54 37.74
C LYS A 149 -11.12 72.31 37.86
N ALA A 150 -12.17 71.84 37.21
CA ALA A 150 -13.49 72.48 37.26
C ALA A 150 -14.11 72.40 38.67
N GLU A 151 -13.98 71.26 39.35
CA GLU A 151 -14.44 71.06 40.73
C GLU A 151 -13.70 71.99 41.71
N LYS A 152 -12.37 72.09 41.58
CA LYS A 152 -11.58 73.03 42.40
C LYS A 152 -12.02 74.48 42.23
N ARG A 153 -12.36 74.89 41.00
CA ARG A 153 -12.88 76.25 40.73
C ARG A 153 -14.24 76.48 41.37
N LYS A 154 -15.13 75.47 41.38
CA LYS A 154 -16.43 75.57 42.06
C LYS A 154 -16.31 75.73 43.57
N MET A 155 -15.29 75.13 44.20
CA MET A 155 -15.07 75.27 45.65
C MET A 155 -14.38 76.58 46.06
N ALA A 156 -13.85 77.34 45.10
CA ALA A 156 -13.15 78.60 45.35
C ALA A 156 -14.03 79.86 45.17
N ASN A 157 -15.25 79.71 44.65
CA ASN A 157 -16.28 80.74 44.52
C ASN A 157 -17.40 80.50 45.53
#